data_AF-A0A353N702-F1
#
_entry.id   AF-A0A353N702-F1
#
_cell.length_a   1.000
_cell.length_b   1.000
_cell.length_c   1.000
_cell.angle_alpha   90.00
_cell.angle_beta   90.00
_cell.angle_gamma   90.00
#
_symmetry.space_group_name_H-M   'P 1'
#
loop_
_entity.id
_entity.type
_entity.pdbx_description
1 polymer ?
#
loop_
_entity_poly.entity_id
_entity_poly.type
_entity_poly.pdbx_seq_one_letter_code
_entity_poly.pdbx_strand_id
1 'polypeptide(L)' 'DTVVEKGYEIGIGTDGDADRLGIIDEQGNFIHPNDILALLYYYLLKYKGWKGGIVRNVSTTHLLDKIAYGFGEECYEVP' A
#
# COMPACT_ATOMS: atom_id res chain seq x y z
N ASP A 1 -16.79 -9.64 7.54
CA ASP A 1 -17.55 -10.30 8.62
C ASP A 1 -16.67 -11.16 9.53
N THR A 2 -15.91 -12.13 9.02
CA THR A 2 -15.06 -13.02 9.86
C THR A 2 -14.08 -12.31 10.80
N VAL A 3 -13.49 -11.18 10.37
CA VAL A 3 -12.52 -10.41 11.19
C VAL A 3 -13.20 -9.85 12.44
N VAL A 4 -14.34 -9.19 12.26
CA VAL A 4 -15.13 -8.60 13.35
C VAL A 4 -15.73 -9.67 14.25
N GLU A 5 -16.29 -10.73 13.66
CA GLU A 5 -16.94 -11.83 14.41
C GLU A 5 -15.98 -12.59 15.32
N LYS A 6 -14.70 -12.72 14.91
CA LYS A 6 -13.69 -13.45 15.66
C LYS A 6 -12.73 -12.55 16.45
N GLY A 7 -12.93 -11.23 16.38
CA GLY A 7 -12.07 -10.25 17.07
C GLY A 7 -10.62 -10.27 16.59
N TYR A 8 -10.40 -10.48 15.28
CA TYR A 8 -9.07 -10.42 14.69
C TYR A 8 -8.64 -8.98 14.43
N GLU A 9 -7.34 -8.71 14.55
CA GLU A 9 -6.76 -7.37 14.34
C GLU A 9 -6.57 -7.03 12.86
N ILE A 10 -6.45 -8.04 12.00
CA ILE A 10 -6.28 -7.86 10.56
C ILE A 10 -6.83 -9.06 9.78
N GLY A 11 -7.49 -8.78 8.67
CA GLY A 11 -7.85 -9.76 7.65
C GLY A 11 -7.02 -9.55 6.38
N ILE A 12 -6.49 -10.62 5.82
CA ILE A 12 -5.74 -10.59 4.55
C ILE A 12 -6.36 -11.63 3.61
N GLY A 13 -6.70 -11.19 2.39
CA GLY A 13 -7.16 -12.06 1.31
C GLY A 13 -6.31 -11.85 0.07
N THR A 14 -5.99 -12.94 -0.63
CA THR A 14 -5.31 -12.92 -1.94
C THR A 14 -6.19 -13.59 -2.99
N ASP A 15 -5.94 -13.32 -4.26
CA ASP A 15 -6.54 -14.07 -5.37
C ASP A 15 -5.74 -15.34 -5.70
N GLY A 16 -6.16 -16.06 -6.75
CA GLY A 16 -5.74 -17.44 -7.01
C GLY A 16 -4.26 -17.62 -7.33
N ASP A 17 -3.63 -16.61 -7.91
CA ASP A 17 -2.19 -16.52 -8.19
C ASP A 17 -1.45 -15.55 -7.25
N ALA A 18 -2.18 -14.95 -6.30
CA ALA A 18 -1.66 -14.10 -5.24
C ALA A 18 -0.93 -12.83 -5.71
N ASP A 19 -1.29 -12.30 -6.88
CA ASP A 19 -0.82 -10.99 -7.34
C ASP A 19 -1.66 -9.84 -6.77
N ARG A 20 -2.85 -10.13 -6.21
CA ARG A 20 -3.71 -9.14 -5.54
C ARG A 20 -3.80 -9.38 -4.04
N LEU A 21 -3.88 -8.26 -3.32
CA LEU A 21 -4.03 -8.22 -1.88
C LEU A 21 -5.23 -7.37 -1.48
N GLY A 22 -6.14 -7.95 -0.70
CA GLY A 22 -7.19 -7.24 0.02
C GLY A 22 -6.88 -7.27 1.51
N ILE A 23 -6.89 -6.11 2.16
CA ILE A 23 -6.72 -6.01 3.61
C ILE A 23 -8.00 -5.46 4.22
N ILE A 24 -8.40 -6.04 5.35
CA ILE A 24 -9.53 -5.61 6.17
C ILE A 24 -9.00 -5.29 7.56
N ASP A 25 -9.40 -4.14 8.10
CA ASP A 25 -9.07 -3.73 9.46
C ASP A 25 -9.93 -4.46 10.52
N GLU A 26 -9.63 -4.24 11.79
CA GLU A 26 -10.32 -4.84 12.93
C GLU A 26 -11.80 -4.45 13.03
N GLN A 27 -12.19 -3.35 12.40
CA GLN A 27 -13.56 -2.84 12.34
C GLN A 27 -14.33 -3.40 11.14
N GLY A 28 -13.67 -4.16 10.27
CA GLY A 28 -14.26 -4.73 9.06
C GLY A 28 -14.20 -3.80 7.84
N ASN A 29 -13.50 -2.67 7.93
CA ASN A 29 -13.36 -1.76 6.80
C ASN A 29 -12.31 -2.30 5.82
N PHE A 30 -12.61 -2.17 4.53
CA PHE A 30 -11.66 -2.50 3.47
C PHE A 30 -10.63 -1.38 3.31
N ILE A 31 -9.35 -1.73 3.39
CA ILE A 31 -8.26 -0.78 3.17
C ILE A 31 -7.97 -0.71 1.66
N HIS A 32 -8.02 0.52 1.12
CA HIS A 32 -7.82 0.73 -0.31
C HIS A 32 -6.36 0.38 -0.71
N PRO A 33 -6.12 -0.35 -1.81
CA PRO A 33 -4.78 -0.78 -2.23
C PRO A 33 -3.75 0.36 -2.35
N ASN A 34 -4.18 1.54 -2.81
CA ASN A 34 -3.33 2.73 -2.88
C ASN A 34 -2.75 3.15 -1.51
N ASP A 35 -3.52 2.99 -0.43
CA ASP A 35 -3.07 3.36 0.92
C ASP A 35 -2.08 2.33 1.45
N ILE A 36 -2.31 1.05 1.15
CA ILE A 36 -1.37 -0.05 1.46
C ILE A 36 -0.04 0.19 0.76
N LEU A 37 -0.07 0.54 -0.53
CA LEU A 37 1.13 0.81 -1.33
C LEU A 37 1.89 2.02 -0.78
N ALA A 38 1.19 3.10 -0.41
CA ALA A 38 1.81 4.28 0.18
C ALA A 38 2.47 3.98 1.54
N LEU A 39 1.78 3.22 2.39
CA LEU A 39 2.32 2.79 3.68
C LEU A 39 3.56 1.91 3.52
N LEU A 40 3.51 0.95 2.58
CA LEU A 40 4.62 0.07 2.28
C LEU A 40 5.83 0.84 1.76
N TYR A 41 5.63 1.74 0.79
CA TYR A 41 6.71 2.54 0.23
C TYR A 41 7.38 3.42 1.28
N TYR A 42 6.58 4.12 2.10
CA TYR A 42 7.09 4.89 3.23
C TYR A 42 7.87 4.03 4.23
N TYR A 43 7.39 2.81 4.53
CA TYR A 43 8.07 1.89 5.42
C TYR A 43 9.46 1.48 4.89
N LEU A 44 9.53 1.15 3.60
CA LEU A 44 10.77 0.76 2.94
C LEU A 44 11.79 1.90 2.95
N LEU A 45 11.38 3.12 2.63
CA LEU A 45 12.26 4.28 2.64
C LEU A 45 12.70 4.66 4.06
N LYS A 46 11.74 4.86 4.97
CA LYS A 46 12.03 5.43 6.30
C LYS A 46 12.67 4.44 7.27
N TYR A 47 12.19 3.20 7.30
CA TYR A 47 12.57 2.24 8.33
C TYR A 47 13.56 1.19 7.83
N LYS A 48 13.45 0.77 6.56
CA LYS A 48 14.43 -0.13 5.95
C LYS A 48 15.63 0.60 5.35
N GLY A 49 15.54 1.92 5.18
CA GLY A 49 16.60 2.74 4.59
C GLY A 49 16.86 2.41 3.12
N TRP A 50 15.87 1.80 2.45
CA TRP A 50 15.98 1.52 1.02
C TRP A 50 15.92 2.81 0.23
N LYS A 51 16.49 2.79 -0.96
CA LYS A 51 16.49 3.90 -1.91
C LYS A 51 15.99 3.41 -3.25
N GLY A 52 15.31 4.26 -3.98
CA GLY A 52 14.70 3.93 -5.26
C GLY A 52 13.42 4.70 -5.51
N GLY A 53 13.30 5.16 -6.75
CA GLY A 53 12.10 5.80 -7.26
C GLY A 53 10.91 4.85 -7.34
N ILE A 54 9.73 5.43 -7.45
CA ILE A 54 8.47 4.68 -7.56
C ILE A 54 7.88 4.80 -8.96
N VAL A 55 7.43 3.68 -9.50
CA VAL A 55 6.70 3.62 -10.77
C VAL A 55 5.22 3.44 -10.47
N ARG A 56 4.36 4.31 -11.02
CA ARG A 56 2.91 4.24 -10.81
C ARG A 56 2.14 4.48 -12.11
N ASN A 57 0.91 3.96 -12.19
CA ASN A 57 0.02 4.31 -13.29
C ASN A 57 -0.72 5.63 -13.02
N VAL A 58 -1.32 6.21 -14.07
CA VAL A 58 -2.10 7.46 -14.00
C VAL A 58 -3.27 7.36 -12.98
N SER A 59 -3.85 6.17 -12.81
CA SER A 59 -4.96 5.90 -11.88
C SER A 59 -4.53 5.81 -10.40
N THR A 60 -3.24 5.89 -10.11
CA THR A 60 -2.71 5.74 -8.74
C THR A 60 -2.65 7.10 -8.02
N THR A 61 -2.85 7.10 -6.70
CA THR A 61 -2.81 8.32 -5.86
C THR A 61 -1.51 9.13 -5.99
N HIS A 62 -1.64 10.47 -5.96
CA HIS A 62 -0.51 11.41 -5.86
C HIS A 62 0.19 11.38 -4.49
N LEU A 63 -0.31 10.59 -3.54
CA LEU A 63 0.35 10.41 -2.24
C LEU A 63 1.74 9.78 -2.39
N LEU A 64 1.91 8.87 -3.36
CA LEU A 64 3.19 8.24 -3.65
C LEU A 64 4.24 9.24 -4.12
N ASP A 65 3.83 10.20 -4.97
CA ASP A 65 4.71 11.29 -5.43
C ASP A 65 5.23 12.10 -4.25
N LYS A 66 4.33 12.48 -3.34
CA LYS A 66 4.69 13.27 -2.16
C LYS A 66 5.67 12.53 -1.25
N ILE A 67 5.50 11.21 -1.10
CA ILE A 67 6.43 10.38 -0.34
C ILE A 67 7.78 10.35 -1.06
N ALA A 68 7.82 10.03 -2.37
CA ALA A 68 9.06 9.98 -3.13
C ALA A 68 9.84 11.30 -3.03
N TYR A 69 9.19 12.43 -3.33
CA TYR A 69 9.82 13.75 -3.25
C TYR A 69 10.28 14.10 -1.83
N GLY A 70 9.53 13.70 -0.79
CA GLY A 70 9.91 13.92 0.60
C GLY A 70 11.19 13.20 1.02
N PHE A 71 11.54 12.10 0.35
CA PHE A 71 12.76 11.33 0.57
C PHE A 71 13.86 11.60 -0.48
N GLY A 72 13.59 12.50 -1.44
CA GLY A 72 14.53 12.83 -2.52
C GLY A 72 14.59 11.79 -3.64
N GLU A 73 13.55 10.96 -3.78
CA GLU A 73 13.42 9.92 -4.80
C GLU A 73 12.60 10.42 -6.00
N GLU A 74 12.82 9.82 -7.17
CA GLU A 74 12.08 10.14 -8.39
C GLU A 74 10.75 9.37 -8.49
N CYS A 75 9.75 9.95 -9.15
CA CYS A 75 8.53 9.25 -9.50
C CYS A 75 8.36 9.18 -11.01
N TYR A 76 8.08 7.97 -11.52
CA TYR A 76 7.82 7.71 -12.93
C TYR A 76 6.34 7.34 -13.11
N GLU A 77 5.62 8.19 -13.82
CA GLU A 77 4.25 7.91 -14.23
C GLU A 77 4.27 7.15 -15.57
N VAL A 78 3.66 5.97 -15.59
CA VAL A 78 3.53 5.13 -16.79
C VAL A 78 2.05 4.94 -17.16
N PRO A 79 1.72 4.74 -18.45
CA PRO A 79 0.34 4.52 -18.89
C PRO A 79 -0.32 3.28 -18.25
#